data_AF-A0A945KDL4-F1
#
_entry.id   AF-A0A945KDL4-F1
#
_cell.length_a   1.000
_cell.length_b   1.000
_cell.length_c   1.000
_cell.angle_alpha   90.00
_cell.angle_beta   90.00
_cell.angle_gamma   90.00
#
_symmetry.space_group_name_H-M   'P 1'
#
loop_
_entity.id
_entity.type
_entity.pdbx_description
1 polymer ?
#
loop_
_entity_poly.entity_id
_entity_poly.type
_entity_poly.pdbx_seq_one_letter_code
_entity_poly.pdbx_strand_id
1 'polypeptide(L)' 'MADVLPQQRLLLEILVMSGDVAVNEGGGDSLLWRTIKECEEKKWLKRRTVSQGFHGISITDPGRTAVS' A
#
# COMPACT_ATOMS: atom_id res chain seq x y z
N MET A 1 -7.65 16.93 6.38
CA MET A 1 -7.11 16.07 5.31
C MET A 1 -5.82 15.45 5.83
N ALA A 2 -5.62 14.16 5.63
CA ALA A 2 -4.33 13.57 5.95
C ALA A 2 -3.25 14.20 5.07
N ASP A 3 -2.07 14.44 5.63
CA ASP A 3 -0.92 14.86 4.83
C ASP A 3 -0.37 13.61 4.11
N VAL A 4 -0.95 13.34 2.94
CA VAL A 4 -0.62 12.18 2.10
C VAL A 4 0.52 12.59 1.17
N LEU A 5 1.67 11.93 1.32
CA LEU A 5 2.81 12.19 0.43
C LEU A 5 2.47 11.78 -1.02
N PRO A 6 3.05 12.43 -2.04
CA PRO A 6 2.73 12.12 -3.44
C PRO A 6 2.85 10.63 -3.81
N GLN A 7 3.90 9.95 -3.34
CA GLN A 7 4.08 8.51 -3.57
C GLN A 7 3.06 7.65 -2.84
N GLN A 8 2.61 8.07 -1.65
CA GLN A 8 1.57 7.38 -0.88
C GLN A 8 0.23 7.53 -1.62
N ARG A 9 -0.06 8.73 -2.13
CA ARG A 9 -1.26 9.01 -2.91
C ARG A 9 -1.30 8.16 -4.18
N LEU A 10 -0.21 8.12 -4.94
CA LEU A 10 -0.09 7.29 -6.13
C LEU A 10 -0.40 5.81 -5.83
N LEU A 11 0.20 5.25 -4.77
CA LEU A 11 -0.04 3.86 -4.38
C LEU A 11 -1.49 3.60 -3.99
N LEU A 12 -2.09 4.48 -3.17
CA LEU A 12 -3.47 4.36 -2.72
C LEU A 12 -4.46 4.47 -3.88
N GLU A 13 -4.27 5.42 -4.79
CA GLU A 13 -5.13 5.57 -5.97
C GLU A 13 -5.03 4.37 -6.91
N ILE A 14 -3.83 3.81 -7.12
CA ILE A 14 -3.67 2.57 -7.88
C ILE A 14 -4.48 1.43 -7.27
N LEU A 15 -4.47 1.28 -5.95
CA LEU A 15 -5.22 0.25 -5.23
C LEU A 15 -6.73 0.50 -5.23
N VAL A 16 -7.17 1.78 -5.21
CA VAL A 16 -8.58 2.13 -5.38
C VAL A 16 -9.08 1.68 -6.75
N MET A 17 -8.28 1.88 -7.81
CA MET A 17 -8.66 1.54 -9.18
C MET A 17 -8.52 0.04 -9.50
N SER A 18 -7.45 -0.59 -9.01
CA SER A 18 -7.03 -1.93 -9.46
C SER A 18 -7.39 -3.04 -8.46
N GLY A 19 -7.79 -2.69 -7.24
CA GLY A 19 -7.97 -3.65 -6.15
C GLY A 19 -6.63 -4.10 -5.56
N ASP A 20 -6.60 -5.35 -5.09
CA ASP A 20 -5.41 -5.91 -4.45
C ASP A 20 -4.27 -6.12 -5.45
N VAL A 21 -3.03 -5.80 -5.04
CA VAL A 21 -1.82 -6.06 -5.84
C VAL A 21 -0.88 -7.02 -5.13
N ALA A 22 -0.21 -7.88 -5.89
CA ALA A 22 0.85 -8.75 -5.38
C ALA A 22 2.21 -8.06 -5.55
N VAL A 23 3.03 -8.04 -4.48
CA VAL A 23 4.35 -7.43 -4.46
C VAL A 23 5.37 -8.46 -3.98
N ASN A 24 6.51 -8.53 -4.66
CA ASN A 24 7.59 -9.46 -4.32
C ASN A 24 8.34 -9.00 -3.04
N GLU A 25 8.51 -9.90 -2.09
CA GLU A 25 9.17 -9.68 -0.79
C GLU A 25 10.66 -9.32 -0.92
N GLY A 26 11.33 -9.73 -2.00
CA GLY A 26 12.74 -9.46 -2.29
C GLY A 26 13.07 -8.01 -2.66
N GLY A 27 12.09 -7.10 -2.62
CA GLY A 27 12.31 -5.69 -2.97
C GLY A 27 13.01 -4.85 -1.89
N GLY A 28 13.37 -5.42 -0.73
CA GLY A 28 14.22 -4.78 0.30
C GLY A 28 13.81 -3.35 0.67
N ASP A 29 14.79 -2.43 0.74
CA ASP A 29 14.59 -1.00 1.02
C ASP A 29 14.17 -0.18 -0.21
N SER A 30 13.52 -0.78 -1.21
CA SER A 30 13.00 -0.04 -2.36
C SER A 30 12.00 1.03 -1.93
N LEU A 31 11.85 2.08 -2.76
CA LEU A 31 10.87 3.14 -2.53
C LEU A 31 9.44 2.58 -2.36
N LEU A 32 9.07 1.57 -3.15
CA LEU A 32 7.77 0.91 -3.04
C LEU A 32 7.58 0.27 -1.67
N TRP A 33 8.55 -0.52 -1.20
CA TRP A 33 8.46 -1.18 0.10
C TRP A 33 8.43 -0.20 1.28
N ARG A 34 9.20 0.89 1.22
CA ARG A 34 9.11 1.97 2.21
C ARG A 34 7.73 2.60 2.22
N THR A 35 7.20 2.93 1.03
CA THR A 35 5.86 3.54 0.88
C THR A 35 4.76 2.62 1.41
N ILE A 36 4.84 1.31 1.12
CA ILE A 36 3.89 0.32 1.66
C ILE A 36 3.93 0.32 3.19
N LYS A 37 5.13 0.27 3.77
CA LYS A 37 5.31 0.23 5.23
C LYS A 37 4.78 1.50 5.90
N GLU A 38 5.09 2.68 5.36
CA GLU A 38 4.56 3.96 5.85
C GLU A 38 3.02 3.99 5.81
N CYS A 39 2.42 3.49 4.73
CA CYS A 39 0.97 3.43 4.61
C CYS A 39 0.34 2.38 5.55
N GLU A 40 1.01 1.26 5.83
CA GLU A 40 0.58 0.29 6.85
C GLU A 40 0.64 0.88 8.26
N GLU A 41 1.70 1.61 8.60
CA GLU A 41 1.85 2.31 9.89
C GLU A 41 0.70 3.31 10.10
N LYS A 42 0.24 3.95 9.02
CA LYS A 42 -0.94 4.84 9.01
C LYS A 42 -2.28 4.08 8.92
N LYS A 43 -2.27 2.75 8.89
CA LYS A 43 -3.44 1.86 8.73
C LYS A 43 -4.21 2.06 7.43
N TRP A 44 -3.59 2.62 6.41
CA TRP A 44 -4.18 2.83 5.08
C TRP A 44 -4.11 1.58 4.21
N LEU A 45 -3.14 0.70 4.49
CA LEU A 45 -2.96 -0.58 3.82
C LEU A 45 -2.96 -1.73 4.81
N LYS A 46 -3.27 -2.92 4.31
CA LYS A 46 -3.04 -4.19 4.97
C LYS A 46 -2.29 -5.12 4.04
N ARG A 47 -1.44 -5.95 4.62
CA ARG A 47 -0.66 -6.98 3.92
C ARG A 47 -1.13 -8.35 4.32
N ARG A 48 -1.22 -9.24 3.34
CA ARG A 48 -1.44 -10.68 3.53
C ARG A 48 -0.45 -11.46 2.68
N THR A 49 0.06 -12.58 3.18
CA THR A 49 0.87 -13.48 2.34
C THR A 49 -0.04 -14.16 1.33
N VAL A 50 0.33 -14.10 0.04
CA VAL A 50 -0.44 -14.72 -1.06
C VAL A 50 0.26 -15.98 -1.55
N SER A 51 1.59 -15.97 -1.60
CA SER A 51 2.43 -17.13 -1.89
C SER A 51 3.84 -16.92 -1.33
N GLN A 52 4.71 -17.93 -1.39
CA GLN A 52 6.10 -17.79 -0.97
C GLN A 52 6.78 -16.64 -1.74
N GLY A 53 7.35 -15.68 -1.01
CA GLY A 53 8.04 -14.52 -1.58
C GLY A 53 7.12 -13.44 -2.16
N PHE A 54 5.80 -13.51 -1.98
CA PHE A 54 4.86 -12.50 -2.43
C PHE A 54 3.82 -12.13 -1.38
N HIS A 55 3.61 -10.83 -1.22
CA HIS A 55 2.57 -10.27 -0.37
C HIS A 55 1.48 -9.60 -1.22
N GLY A 56 0.23 -9.88 -0.88
CA GLY A 56 -0.92 -9.12 -1.33
C GLY A 56 -1.08 -7.86 -0.49
N ILE A 57 -1.19 -6.72 -1.15
CA ILE A 57 -1.41 -5.41 -0.57
C ILE A 57 -2.85 -5.00 -0.90
N SER A 58 -3.62 -4.71 0.14
CA SER A 58 -5.01 -4.26 0.02
C SER A 58 -5.18 -2.90 0.68
N ILE A 59 -5.98 -2.03 0.08
CA ILE A 59 -6.40 -0.78 0.70
C ILE A 59 -7.48 -1.02 1.78
N THR A 60 -7.40 -0.28 2.88
CA THR A 60 -8.40 -0.28 3.96
C THR A 60 -9.39 0.87 3.80
N ASP A 61 -10.48 0.88 4.57
CA ASP A 61 -11.42 2.01 4.54
C ASP A 61 -10.76 3.35 4.95
N PRO A 62 -9.91 3.41 6.00
CA PRO A 62 -9.11 4.60 6.28
C PRO A 62 -8.23 5.05 5.11
N GLY A 63 -7.64 4.11 4.37
CA GLY A 63 -6.83 4.40 3.19
C GLY A 63 -7.65 5.01 2.05
N ARG A 64 -8.86 4.51 1.82
CA ARG A 64 -9.79 5.08 0.83
C ARG A 64 -10.17 6.52 1.19
N THR A 65 -10.48 6.76 2.46
CA THR A 65 -10.81 8.11 2.97
C THR A 65 -9.63 9.07 2.88
N ALA A 66 -8.39 8.58 2.97
CA ALA A 66 -7.20 9.44 2.90
C ALA A 66 -6.97 10.08 1.51
N VAL A 67 -7.48 9.47 0.44
CA VAL A 67 -7.34 9.95 -0.95
C VAL A 67 -8.65 10.42 -1.59
N SER A 68 -9.74 10.43 -0.80
CA SER A 68 -11.04 11.01 -1.17
C SER A 68 -11.07 12.50 -0.86
#